data_AF-A0A226MP75-F1
#
_entry.id   AF-A0A226MP75-F1
#
_cell.length_a   1.000
_cell.length_b   1.000
_cell.length_c   1.000
_cell.angle_alpha   90.00
_cell.angle_beta   90.00
_cell.angle_gamma   90.00
#
_symmetry.space_group_name_H-M   'P 1'
#
loop_
_entity.id
_entity.type
_entity.pdbx_description
1 polymer ?
#
loop_
_entity_poly.entity_id
_entity_poly.type
_entity_poly.pdbx_seq_one_letter_code
_entity_poly.pdbx_strand_id
1 'polypeptide(L)'
;MLEKIDMALQEKPRKYKIPSSSFVFFGSQEMNEKRETADTLMALRYCKERGALTVGITNTVGSSISRETDCGVHINAGPEIGVASTKAYTSQFVSLVMFALMMCDDRISMQERRKEIMRGLKGLPDLIKEVLSMDDEIQKLATELYHQKSVLIMGRGYHYATCLEGALKIKEITYMHSEGILAGELKHGPLALVDKLMPVIMIIMRDHTYAKCQNALQQVIARQGRPVIICDKEDIETIKNNKRTIKVPHSVDCLQGILSVIPLQLLAFHLAVLRGYDVDFPRNLAKSVTVE
;
A
#
# COMPACT_ATOMS: atom_id res chain seq x y z
N MET A 1 -1.95 8.18 18.85
CA MET A 1 -0.69 7.46 18.63
C MET A 1 -1.06 6.14 17.97
N LEU A 2 -1.03 6.08 16.64
CA LEU A 2 -1.31 4.85 15.89
C LEU A 2 -0.02 4.02 15.90
N GLU A 3 0.18 3.24 16.97
CA GLU A 3 1.21 2.19 16.93
C GLU A 3 0.70 1.08 16.03
N LYS A 4 1.40 0.83 14.91
CA LYS A 4 1.26 -0.44 14.19
C LYS A 4 1.75 -1.53 15.13
N ILE A 5 0.81 -2.21 15.77
CA ILE A 5 1.11 -3.44 16.46
C ILE A 5 1.12 -4.54 15.39
N ASP A 6 2.30 -4.84 14.85
CA ASP A 6 2.55 -6.05 14.05
C ASP A 6 2.49 -7.28 14.98
N MET A 7 1.30 -7.56 15.51
CA MET A 7 1.06 -8.65 16.46
C MET A 7 0.81 -9.99 15.76
N ALA A 8 0.39 -9.98 14.50
CA ALA A 8 0.05 -11.19 13.77
C ALA A 8 1.30 -12.06 13.48
N LEU A 9 2.44 -11.46 13.13
CA LEU A 9 3.58 -12.21 12.58
C LEU A 9 4.61 -12.71 13.62
N GLN A 10 4.29 -12.71 14.91
CA GLN A 10 5.26 -13.13 15.95
C GLN A 10 4.80 -14.43 16.64
N GLU A 11 5.51 -15.53 16.37
CA GLU A 11 5.33 -16.90 16.95
C GLU A 11 5.23 -16.93 18.49
N LYS A 12 5.68 -15.87 19.17
CA LYS A 12 5.39 -15.64 20.58
C LYS A 12 4.82 -14.24 20.75
N PRO A 13 3.61 -14.07 21.33
CA PRO A 13 3.14 -12.76 21.71
C PRO A 13 4.12 -12.21 22.75
N ARG A 14 4.94 -11.23 22.35
CA ARG A 14 5.49 -10.29 23.34
C ARG A 14 4.28 -9.81 24.14
N LYS A 15 4.36 -9.86 25.48
CA LYS A 15 3.28 -9.40 26.37
C LYS A 15 3.11 -7.89 26.20
N TYR A 16 2.44 -7.47 25.14
CA TYR A 16 2.07 -6.09 24.92
C TYR A 16 0.97 -5.73 25.91
N LYS A 17 1.18 -4.67 26.67
CA LYS A 17 0.14 -4.07 27.48
C LYS A 17 -0.82 -3.37 26.52
N ILE A 18 -2.05 -3.87 26.43
CA ILE A 18 -3.12 -3.24 25.68
C ILE A 18 -4.03 -2.54 26.69
N PRO A 19 -4.07 -1.20 26.71
CA PRO A 19 -5.04 -0.46 27.51
C PRO A 19 -6.47 -0.87 27.14
N SER A 20 -7.37 -0.93 28.12
CA SER A 20 -8.80 -1.20 27.88
C SER A 20 -9.50 -0.09 27.07
N SER A 21 -8.91 1.10 26.98
CA SER A 21 -9.38 2.20 26.13
C SER A 21 -8.85 2.14 24.69
N SER A 22 -8.10 1.09 24.32
CA SER A 22 -7.55 0.93 22.98
C SER A 22 -8.60 0.46 21.97
N PHE A 23 -8.51 1.01 20.75
CA PHE A 23 -9.23 0.56 19.57
C PHE A 23 -8.25 -0.21 18.68
N VAL A 24 -8.56 -1.47 18.37
CA VAL A 24 -7.68 -2.33 17.56
C VAL A 24 -8.41 -2.75 16.29
N PHE A 25 -7.81 -2.43 15.14
CA PHE A 25 -8.36 -2.76 13.82
C PHE A 25 -7.77 -4.06 13.30
N PHE A 26 -8.64 -4.93 12.80
CA PHE A 26 -8.27 -6.19 12.17
C PHE A 26 -8.77 -6.18 10.73
N GLY A 27 -7.84 -6.15 9.77
CA GLY A 27 -8.15 -6.22 8.35
C GLY A 27 -8.00 -7.65 7.84
N SER A 28 -9.00 -8.18 7.13
CA SER A 28 -8.84 -9.42 6.35
C SER A 28 -9.54 -9.32 5.00
N GLN A 29 -8.95 -9.98 4.01
CA GLN A 29 -9.38 -10.00 2.62
C GLN A 29 -9.91 -11.39 2.21
N GLU A 30 -10.04 -12.31 3.17
CA GLU A 30 -10.20 -13.74 2.89
C GLU A 30 -11.66 -14.13 2.63
N MET A 31 -11.89 -14.96 1.59
CA MET A 31 -13.23 -15.38 1.13
C MET A 31 -13.82 -16.60 1.85
N ASN A 32 -13.09 -17.28 2.75
CA ASN A 32 -13.55 -18.57 3.28
C ASN A 32 -13.19 -18.75 4.76
N GLU A 33 -14.17 -19.22 5.56
CA GLU A 33 -14.10 -19.37 7.03
C GLU A 33 -12.97 -20.29 7.51
N LYS A 34 -12.59 -21.29 6.71
CA LYS A 34 -11.45 -22.20 6.99
C LYS A 34 -10.11 -21.64 6.52
N ARG A 35 -10.12 -20.45 5.95
CA ARG A 35 -9.01 -19.79 5.26
C ARG A 35 -8.70 -18.43 5.87
N GLU A 36 -8.92 -18.29 7.17
CA GLU A 36 -8.60 -17.06 7.88
C GLU A 36 -7.20 -17.12 8.48
N THR A 37 -6.46 -16.03 8.39
CA THR A 37 -5.09 -15.96 8.88
C THR A 37 -5.09 -16.24 10.39
N ALA A 38 -4.64 -17.44 10.79
CA ALA A 38 -4.70 -17.93 12.16
C ALA A 38 -4.08 -16.93 13.15
N ASP A 39 -2.98 -16.31 12.74
CA ASP A 39 -2.27 -15.23 13.42
C ASP A 39 -3.15 -14.02 13.75
N THR A 40 -3.99 -13.59 12.79
CA THR A 40 -4.85 -12.42 12.96
C THR A 40 -6.00 -12.72 13.92
N LEU A 41 -6.53 -13.95 13.88
CA LEU A 41 -7.55 -14.41 14.83
C LEU A 41 -6.97 -14.60 16.23
N MET A 42 -5.75 -15.13 16.37
CA MET A 42 -5.06 -15.22 17.65
C MET A 42 -4.82 -13.83 18.25
N ALA A 43 -4.35 -12.87 17.44
CA ALA A 43 -4.19 -11.49 17.86
C ALA A 43 -5.53 -10.85 18.28
N LEU A 44 -6.61 -11.11 17.54
CA LEU A 44 -7.96 -10.64 17.85
C LEU A 44 -8.42 -11.13 19.24
N ARG A 45 -8.33 -12.44 19.48
CA ARG A 45 -8.70 -13.04 20.76
C ARG A 45 -7.84 -12.50 21.90
N TYR A 46 -6.52 -12.36 21.69
CA TYR A 46 -5.61 -11.77 22.67
C TYR A 46 -6.01 -10.34 23.07
N CYS A 47 -6.39 -9.50 22.09
CA CYS A 47 -6.83 -8.12 22.32
C CYS A 47 -8.17 -8.08 23.05
N LYS A 48 -9.11 -8.95 22.66
CA LYS A 48 -10.45 -9.04 23.25
C LYS A 48 -10.40 -9.50 24.71
N GLU A 49 -9.57 -10.48 25.04
CA GLU A 49 -9.32 -10.93 26.42
C GLU A 49 -8.79 -9.82 27.33
N ARG A 50 -8.17 -8.77 26.76
CA ARG A 50 -7.64 -7.61 27.48
C ARG A 50 -8.61 -6.43 27.53
N GLY A 51 -9.83 -6.61 27.04
CA GLY A 51 -10.89 -5.61 27.08
C GLY A 51 -10.71 -4.46 26.09
N ALA A 52 -9.92 -4.62 25.04
CA ALA A 52 -9.82 -3.65 23.96
C ALA A 52 -11.05 -3.73 23.05
N LEU A 53 -11.50 -2.60 22.49
CA LEU A 53 -12.55 -2.61 21.47
C LEU A 53 -11.96 -3.06 20.14
N THR A 54 -12.53 -4.12 19.57
CA THR A 54 -12.05 -4.74 18.34
C THR A 54 -12.93 -4.36 17.14
N VAL A 55 -12.30 -3.87 16.07
CA VAL A 55 -12.97 -3.40 14.85
C VAL A 55 -12.52 -4.23 13.65
N GLY A 56 -13.43 -4.98 13.03
CA GLY A 56 -13.15 -5.79 11.85
C GLY A 56 -13.37 -5.04 10.53
N ILE A 57 -12.38 -5.03 9.64
CA ILE A 57 -12.52 -4.51 8.27
C ILE A 57 -12.39 -5.68 7.30
N THR A 58 -13.53 -6.16 6.80
CA THR A 58 -13.60 -7.43 6.06
C THR A 58 -14.27 -7.24 4.70
N ASN A 59 -13.86 -8.04 3.71
CA ASN A 59 -14.55 -8.12 2.42
C ASN A 59 -15.64 -9.20 2.38
N THR A 60 -15.51 -10.22 3.22
CA THR A 60 -16.36 -11.41 3.20
C THR A 60 -17.33 -11.38 4.36
N VAL A 61 -18.61 -11.45 4.02
CA VAL A 61 -19.70 -11.52 4.99
C VAL A 61 -19.58 -12.82 5.78
N GLY A 62 -19.66 -12.72 7.11
CA GLY A 62 -19.67 -13.87 7.99
C GLY A 62 -18.31 -14.52 8.24
N SER A 63 -17.18 -13.89 7.89
CA SER A 63 -15.86 -14.38 8.33
C SER A 63 -15.75 -14.43 9.86
N SER A 64 -14.87 -15.27 10.40
CA SER A 64 -14.58 -15.38 11.83
C SER A 64 -14.10 -14.05 12.40
N ILE A 65 -13.25 -13.29 11.68
CA ILE A 65 -12.94 -11.91 12.07
C ILE A 65 -14.23 -11.07 12.17
N SER A 66 -15.11 -11.13 11.16
CA SER A 66 -16.38 -10.38 11.19
C SER A 66 -17.30 -10.78 12.34
N ARG A 67 -17.27 -12.05 12.78
CA ARG A 67 -18.09 -12.57 13.88
C ARG A 67 -17.49 -12.32 15.26
N GLU A 68 -16.17 -12.37 15.37
CA GLU A 68 -15.46 -12.29 16.64
C GLU A 68 -15.14 -10.84 17.04
N THR A 69 -15.09 -9.89 16.09
CA THR A 69 -14.94 -8.46 16.40
C THR A 69 -16.20 -7.85 16.99
N ASP A 70 -16.06 -6.82 17.83
CA ASP A 70 -17.19 -6.15 18.50
C ASP A 70 -18.03 -5.32 17.52
N CYS A 71 -17.36 -4.71 16.53
CA CYS A 71 -18.00 -4.02 15.41
C CYS A 71 -17.10 -4.06 14.18
N GLY A 72 -17.59 -3.59 13.02
CA GLY A 72 -16.80 -3.65 11.81
C GLY A 72 -17.41 -2.98 10.60
N VAL A 73 -16.64 -2.95 9.51
CA VAL A 73 -17.03 -2.42 8.21
C VAL A 73 -16.83 -3.50 7.16
N HIS A 74 -17.89 -3.77 6.40
CA HIS A 74 -17.77 -4.55 5.17
C HIS A 74 -17.38 -3.64 4.02
N ILE A 75 -16.23 -3.91 3.40
CA ILE A 75 -15.68 -3.04 2.35
C ILE A 75 -16.38 -3.22 1.00
N ASN A 76 -17.19 -4.28 0.84
CA ASN A 76 -18.02 -4.56 -0.33
C ASN A 76 -17.28 -4.45 -1.68
N ALA A 77 -16.01 -4.85 -1.74
CA ALA A 77 -15.23 -4.87 -2.98
C ALA A 77 -15.67 -6.02 -3.94
N GLY A 78 -16.57 -6.88 -3.48
CA GLY A 78 -16.99 -8.09 -4.16
C GLY A 78 -15.90 -9.18 -4.14
N PRO A 79 -16.18 -10.37 -4.73
CA PRO A 79 -15.22 -11.46 -4.81
C PRO A 79 -13.91 -11.02 -5.45
N GLU A 80 -12.80 -11.13 -4.72
CA GLU A 80 -11.46 -10.98 -5.28
C GLU A 80 -10.97 -12.39 -5.54
N ILE A 81 -10.59 -12.77 -6.77
CA ILE A 81 -10.24 -14.17 -7.10
C ILE A 81 -8.74 -14.40 -6.96
N GLY A 82 -7.93 -13.53 -7.55
CA GLY A 82 -6.46 -13.59 -7.50
C GLY A 82 -5.92 -13.65 -6.07
N VAL A 83 -4.78 -14.32 -5.92
CA VAL A 83 -4.08 -14.46 -4.63
C VAL A 83 -3.55 -13.11 -4.15
N ALA A 84 -2.99 -12.30 -5.05
CA ALA A 84 -2.47 -10.98 -4.71
C ALA A 84 -3.62 -9.96 -4.65
N SER A 85 -3.88 -9.40 -3.46
CA SER A 85 -4.95 -8.41 -3.29
C SER A 85 -4.68 -7.10 -4.05
N THR A 86 -5.74 -6.51 -4.59
CA THR A 86 -5.71 -5.22 -5.30
C THR A 86 -6.85 -4.31 -4.87
N LYS A 87 -8.08 -4.66 -5.22
CA LYS A 87 -9.29 -3.90 -4.87
C LYS A 87 -9.63 -4.01 -3.39
N ALA A 88 -9.31 -5.14 -2.75
CA ALA A 88 -9.53 -5.28 -1.31
C ALA A 88 -8.62 -4.32 -0.54
N TYR A 89 -7.33 -4.22 -0.91
CA TYR A 89 -6.38 -3.26 -0.32
C TYR A 89 -6.88 -1.80 -0.43
N THR A 90 -7.23 -1.36 -1.65
CA THR A 90 -7.69 0.03 -1.86
C THR A 90 -9.01 0.32 -1.14
N SER A 91 -9.94 -0.64 -1.10
CA SER A 91 -11.21 -0.50 -0.38
C SER A 91 -11.04 -0.49 1.15
N GLN A 92 -10.09 -1.27 1.68
CA GLN A 92 -9.70 -1.21 3.09
C GLN A 92 -9.10 0.15 3.45
N PHE A 93 -8.25 0.71 2.58
CA PHE A 93 -7.71 2.05 2.76
C PHE A 93 -8.85 3.08 2.82
N VAL A 94 -9.78 3.09 1.86
CA VAL A 94 -10.96 3.98 1.88
C VAL A 94 -11.75 3.84 3.19
N SER A 95 -11.99 2.60 3.63
CA SER A 95 -12.74 2.33 4.87
C SER A 95 -12.06 2.89 6.11
N LEU A 96 -10.73 2.77 6.20
CA LEU A 96 -9.94 3.36 7.29
C LEU A 96 -9.99 4.88 7.28
N VAL A 97 -9.97 5.52 6.10
CA VAL A 97 -10.09 6.97 5.99
C VAL A 97 -11.50 7.44 6.39
N MET A 98 -12.54 6.73 5.97
CA MET A 98 -13.93 7.02 6.39
C MET A 98 -14.10 6.86 7.90
N PHE A 99 -13.50 5.83 8.49
CA PHE A 99 -13.51 5.63 9.94
C PHE A 99 -12.79 6.78 10.66
N ALA A 100 -11.62 7.21 10.16
CA ALA A 100 -10.91 8.35 10.71
C ALA A 100 -11.72 9.66 10.63
N LEU A 101 -12.50 9.87 9.56
CA LEU A 101 -13.40 11.02 9.43
C LEU A 101 -14.59 10.99 10.41
N MET A 102 -15.08 9.80 10.74
CA MET A 102 -16.14 9.59 11.72
C MET A 102 -15.64 9.85 13.15
N MET A 103 -14.43 9.37 13.47
CA MET A 103 -13.81 9.55 14.79
C MET A 103 -13.19 10.93 15.02
N CYS A 104 -13.03 11.73 13.97
CA CYS A 104 -12.47 13.07 14.06
C CYS A 104 -13.40 13.97 14.87
N ASP A 105 -12.81 14.71 15.81
CA ASP A 105 -13.50 15.65 16.69
C ASP A 105 -14.20 16.76 15.90
N ASP A 106 -15.38 17.19 16.36
CA ASP A 106 -16.20 18.20 15.66
C ASP A 106 -15.75 19.64 15.98
N ARG A 107 -14.44 19.85 15.93
CA ARG A 107 -13.85 21.18 16.08
C ARG A 107 -14.01 21.97 14.79
N ILE A 108 -14.36 23.24 14.92
CA ILE A 108 -14.45 24.19 13.80
C ILE A 108 -13.14 24.20 12.98
N SER A 109 -11.98 24.09 13.65
CA SER A 109 -10.67 24.05 13.00
C SER A 109 -10.45 22.84 12.09
N MET A 110 -11.21 21.75 12.25
CA MET A 110 -11.10 20.52 11.44
C MET A 110 -12.14 20.46 10.32
N GLN A 111 -13.14 21.34 10.30
CA GLN A 111 -14.23 21.27 9.33
C GLN A 111 -13.75 21.39 7.88
N GLU A 112 -12.86 22.32 7.59
CA GLU A 112 -12.33 22.51 6.23
C GLU A 112 -11.55 21.28 5.76
N ARG A 113 -10.74 20.69 6.64
CA ARG A 113 -10.02 19.46 6.37
C ARG A 113 -10.94 18.26 6.14
N ARG A 114 -12.02 18.13 6.93
CA ARG A 114 -13.03 17.08 6.73
C ARG A 114 -13.73 17.22 5.38
N LYS A 115 -14.15 18.44 5.02
CA LYS A 115 -14.77 18.74 3.71
C LYS A 115 -13.82 18.47 2.55
N GLU A 116 -12.54 18.79 2.68
CA GLU A 116 -11.51 18.46 1.69
C GLU A 116 -11.43 16.95 1.46
N ILE A 117 -11.29 16.15 2.52
CA ILE A 117 -11.20 14.69 2.39
C ILE A 117 -12.51 14.11 1.83
N MET A 118 -13.67 14.58 2.26
CA MET A 118 -14.96 14.15 1.73
C MET A 118 -15.11 14.45 0.22
N ARG A 119 -14.66 15.62 -0.23
CA ARG A 119 -14.61 15.94 -1.67
C ARG A 119 -13.64 15.03 -2.41
N GLY A 120 -12.48 14.76 -1.83
CA GLY A 120 -11.50 13.80 -2.35
C GLY A 120 -12.10 12.40 -2.53
N LEU A 121 -12.77 11.87 -1.50
CA LEU A 121 -13.46 10.58 -1.55
C LEU A 121 -14.52 10.54 -2.66
N LYS A 122 -15.28 11.63 -2.84
CA LYS A 122 -16.32 11.72 -3.88
C LYS A 122 -15.72 11.69 -5.29
N GLY A 123 -14.58 12.35 -5.51
CA GLY A 123 -13.88 12.37 -6.81
C GLY A 123 -12.98 11.17 -7.07
N LEU A 124 -12.64 10.39 -6.04
CA LEU A 124 -11.68 9.30 -6.11
C LEU A 124 -11.95 8.26 -7.22
N PRO A 125 -13.20 7.82 -7.49
CA PRO A 125 -13.45 6.86 -8.56
C PRO A 125 -13.03 7.34 -9.95
N ASP A 126 -13.22 8.63 -10.25
CA ASP A 126 -12.85 9.19 -11.56
C ASP A 126 -11.33 9.37 -11.66
N LEU A 127 -10.66 9.75 -10.56
CA LEU A 127 -9.20 9.77 -10.48
C LEU A 127 -8.60 8.37 -10.67
N ILE A 128 -9.22 7.33 -10.10
CA ILE A 128 -8.80 5.94 -10.30
C ILE A 128 -8.92 5.55 -11.79
N LYS A 129 -10.02 5.90 -12.46
CA LYS A 129 -10.19 5.65 -13.91
C LYS A 129 -9.10 6.35 -14.73
N GLU A 130 -8.76 7.59 -14.37
CA GLU A 130 -7.67 8.31 -15.03
C GLU A 130 -6.34 7.58 -14.88
N VAL A 131 -5.98 7.12 -13.67
CA VAL A 131 -4.74 6.35 -13.45
C VAL A 131 -4.76 5.02 -14.20
N LEU A 132 -5.90 4.32 -14.25
CA LEU A 132 -6.04 3.07 -14.99
C LEU A 132 -5.89 3.27 -16.51
N SER A 133 -6.19 4.47 -17.04
CA SER A 133 -5.99 4.78 -18.46
C SER A 133 -4.51 4.82 -18.88
N MET A 134 -3.58 4.78 -17.90
CA MET A 134 -2.14 4.77 -18.12
C MET A 134 -1.56 3.36 -18.38
N ASP A 135 -2.41 2.35 -18.54
CA ASP A 135 -2.01 0.94 -18.68
C ASP A 135 -0.93 0.72 -19.75
N ASP A 136 -1.11 1.30 -20.94
CA ASP A 136 -0.15 1.19 -22.05
C ASP A 136 1.24 1.78 -21.72
N GLU A 137 1.28 2.88 -20.96
CA GLU A 137 2.53 3.52 -20.55
C GLU A 137 3.28 2.62 -19.55
N ILE A 138 2.53 2.02 -18.62
CA ILE A 138 3.07 1.13 -17.60
C ILE A 138 3.51 -0.20 -18.23
N GLN A 139 2.79 -0.70 -19.23
CA GLN A 139 3.19 -1.87 -20.00
C GLN A 139 4.54 -1.65 -20.70
N LYS A 140 4.73 -0.49 -21.35
CA LYS A 140 6.02 -0.12 -21.96
C LYS A 140 7.13 -0.11 -20.92
N LEU A 141 6.88 0.48 -19.75
CA LEU A 141 7.85 0.46 -18.67
C LEU A 141 8.19 -0.97 -18.22
N ALA A 142 7.19 -1.85 -18.12
CA ALA A 142 7.39 -3.25 -17.76
C ALA A 142 8.29 -3.98 -18.77
N THR A 143 8.17 -3.69 -20.07
CA THR A 143 9.07 -4.26 -21.11
C THR A 143 10.54 -3.87 -20.94
N GLU A 144 10.84 -2.77 -20.26
CA GLU A 144 12.22 -2.39 -19.95
C GLU A 144 12.74 -3.07 -18.67
N LEU A 145 11.83 -3.40 -17.75
CA LEU A 145 12.17 -3.87 -16.41
C LEU A 145 12.06 -5.40 -16.24
N TYR A 146 11.39 -6.12 -17.15
CA TYR A 146 11.09 -7.54 -16.94
C TYR A 146 12.32 -8.45 -16.82
N HIS A 147 13.46 -8.08 -17.40
CA HIS A 147 14.72 -8.85 -17.24
C HIS A 147 15.44 -8.61 -15.90
N GLN A 148 15.03 -7.59 -15.13
CA GLN A 148 15.74 -7.18 -13.93
C GLN A 148 15.48 -8.14 -12.77
N LYS A 149 16.51 -8.54 -12.03
CA LYS A 149 16.32 -9.50 -10.92
C LYS A 149 15.75 -8.86 -9.67
N SER A 150 15.91 -7.56 -9.54
CA SER A 150 15.59 -6.83 -8.33
C SER A 150 15.11 -5.40 -8.64
N VAL A 151 14.35 -4.81 -7.73
CA VAL A 151 13.85 -3.42 -7.83
C VAL A 151 13.74 -2.80 -6.45
N LEU A 152 14.17 -1.54 -6.30
CA LEU A 152 13.93 -0.76 -5.08
C LEU A 152 12.76 0.19 -5.30
N ILE A 153 11.85 0.26 -4.34
CA ILE A 153 10.74 1.22 -4.35
C ILE A 153 10.90 2.14 -3.16
N MET A 154 10.94 3.45 -3.40
CA MET A 154 11.25 4.45 -2.39
C MET A 154 10.16 5.50 -2.28
N GLY A 155 9.85 5.88 -1.05
CA GLY A 155 8.86 6.92 -0.75
C GLY A 155 9.02 7.43 0.67
N ARG A 156 8.24 8.44 1.03
CA ARG A 156 8.30 9.06 2.36
C ARG A 156 6.90 9.43 2.85
N GLY A 157 6.76 9.58 4.16
CA GLY A 157 5.48 9.92 4.77
C GLY A 157 4.44 8.84 4.50
N TYR A 158 3.26 9.24 4.04
CA TYR A 158 2.17 8.32 3.71
C TYR A 158 2.53 7.33 2.60
N HIS A 159 3.44 7.71 1.70
CA HIS A 159 3.86 6.87 0.58
C HIS A 159 4.76 5.71 0.98
N TYR A 160 5.31 5.67 2.21
CA TYR A 160 6.09 4.52 2.65
C TYR A 160 5.27 3.23 2.64
N ALA A 161 4.01 3.29 3.10
CA ALA A 161 3.09 2.14 3.04
C ALA A 161 2.81 1.72 1.59
N THR A 162 2.63 2.69 0.68
CA THR A 162 2.47 2.42 -0.76
C THR A 162 3.71 1.74 -1.35
N CYS A 163 4.93 2.12 -0.94
CA CYS A 163 6.15 1.48 -1.40
C CYS A 163 6.27 0.03 -0.92
N LEU A 164 5.90 -0.23 0.34
CA LEU A 164 5.87 -1.59 0.88
C LEU A 164 4.86 -2.47 0.13
N GLU A 165 3.66 -1.95 -0.12
CA GLU A 165 2.63 -2.67 -0.87
C GLU A 165 3.06 -2.94 -2.32
N GLY A 166 3.56 -1.93 -3.02
CA GLY A 166 4.05 -2.12 -4.39
C GLY A 166 5.20 -3.12 -4.48
N ALA A 167 6.13 -3.08 -3.50
CA ALA A 167 7.21 -4.04 -3.43
C ALA A 167 6.65 -5.44 -3.17
N LEU A 168 5.71 -5.59 -2.25
CA LEU A 168 5.04 -6.86 -1.97
C LEU A 168 4.36 -7.43 -3.22
N LYS A 169 3.55 -6.64 -3.94
CA LYS A 169 2.90 -7.09 -5.18
C LYS A 169 3.90 -7.59 -6.21
N ILE A 170 4.95 -6.82 -6.49
CA ILE A 170 6.01 -7.24 -7.41
C ILE A 170 6.64 -8.56 -6.95
N LYS A 171 6.91 -8.71 -5.64
CA LYS A 171 7.50 -9.93 -5.07
C LYS A 171 6.63 -11.15 -5.29
N GLU A 172 5.33 -11.02 -5.01
CA GLU A 172 4.36 -12.11 -5.02
C GLU A 172 4.14 -12.68 -6.42
N ILE A 173 3.91 -11.83 -7.42
CA ILE A 173 3.48 -12.31 -8.75
C ILE A 173 4.62 -12.39 -9.77
N THR A 174 5.74 -11.68 -9.53
CA THR A 174 6.88 -11.68 -10.48
C THR A 174 8.10 -12.44 -9.99
N TYR A 175 8.14 -12.82 -8.70
CA TYR A 175 9.32 -13.37 -7.99
C TYR A 175 10.59 -12.52 -8.12
N MET A 176 10.46 -11.26 -8.53
CA MET A 176 11.55 -10.30 -8.51
C MET A 176 11.86 -9.93 -7.06
N HIS A 177 13.13 -9.80 -6.71
CA HIS A 177 13.50 -9.31 -5.40
C HIS A 177 13.17 -7.82 -5.29
N SER A 178 12.08 -7.50 -4.61
CA SER A 178 11.63 -6.13 -4.42
C SER A 178 11.66 -5.72 -2.95
N GLU A 179 12.09 -4.48 -2.71
CA GLU A 179 12.16 -3.91 -1.37
C GLU A 179 11.57 -2.50 -1.36
N GLY A 180 10.67 -2.24 -0.41
CA GLY A 180 10.10 -0.93 -0.14
C GLY A 180 10.90 -0.23 0.95
N ILE A 181 11.50 0.93 0.64
CA ILE A 181 12.44 1.61 1.53
C ILE A 181 11.95 3.04 1.80
N LEU A 182 12.11 3.49 3.04
CA LEU A 182 11.88 4.89 3.37
C LEU A 182 12.99 5.75 2.74
N ALA A 183 12.63 6.74 1.93
CA ALA A 183 13.60 7.58 1.22
C ALA A 183 14.57 8.33 2.15
N GLY A 184 14.19 8.54 3.42
CA GLY A 184 15.06 9.10 4.45
C GLY A 184 16.18 8.16 4.90
N GLU A 185 15.96 6.85 4.82
CA GLU A 185 16.91 5.81 5.26
C GLU A 185 17.94 5.45 4.19
N LEU A 186 17.86 6.09 3.03
CA LEU A 186 18.70 5.79 1.88
C LEU A 186 20.20 5.75 2.26
N LYS A 187 20.67 6.73 3.03
CA LYS A 187 22.08 6.85 3.44
C LYS A 187 22.55 5.79 4.44
N HIS A 188 21.64 5.07 5.08
CA HIS A 188 21.97 4.11 6.14
C HIS A 188 22.27 2.70 5.61
N GLY A 189 22.39 2.54 4.29
CA GLY A 189 22.77 1.27 3.66
C GLY A 189 22.26 1.10 2.23
N PRO A 190 20.95 1.31 1.95
CA PRO A 190 20.34 1.03 0.64
C PRO A 190 21.02 1.71 -0.55
N LEU A 191 21.64 2.86 -0.31
CA LEU A 191 22.35 3.63 -1.31
C LEU A 191 23.60 2.94 -1.88
N ALA A 192 24.12 1.93 -1.19
CA ALA A 192 25.19 1.06 -1.70
C ALA A 192 24.71 0.12 -2.82
N LEU A 193 23.41 -0.14 -2.90
CA LEU A 193 22.80 -0.98 -3.93
C LEU A 193 22.44 -0.19 -5.20
N VAL A 194 22.52 1.14 -5.16
CA VAL A 194 22.13 2.01 -6.28
C VAL A 194 23.28 2.14 -7.26
N ASP A 195 23.07 1.61 -8.46
CA ASP A 195 23.96 1.77 -9.61
C ASP A 195 23.16 1.94 -10.91
N LYS A 196 23.82 1.79 -12.07
CA LYS A 196 23.18 1.89 -13.40
C LYS A 196 22.24 0.73 -13.73
N LEU A 197 22.41 -0.42 -13.08
CA LEU A 197 21.72 -1.67 -13.38
C LEU A 197 20.50 -1.83 -12.49
N MET A 198 20.60 -1.43 -11.22
CA MET A 198 19.53 -1.54 -10.24
C MET A 198 18.37 -0.58 -10.56
N PRO A 199 17.18 -1.08 -10.91
CA PRO A 199 16.00 -0.26 -11.10
C PRO A 199 15.54 0.33 -9.77
N VAL A 200 15.22 1.62 -9.79
CA VAL A 200 14.66 2.34 -8.65
C VAL A 200 13.34 2.97 -9.09
N ILE A 201 12.28 2.79 -8.30
CA ILE A 201 11.01 3.47 -8.46
C ILE A 201 10.84 4.41 -7.28
N MET A 202 10.59 5.70 -7.52
CA MET A 202 10.43 6.69 -6.47
C MET A 202 9.04 7.31 -6.53
N ILE A 203 8.34 7.39 -5.40
CA ILE A 203 7.09 8.11 -5.26
C ILE A 203 7.40 9.50 -4.73
N ILE A 204 7.17 10.53 -5.55
CA ILE A 204 7.48 11.93 -5.25
C ILE A 204 6.24 12.78 -5.58
N MET A 205 5.37 12.93 -4.58
CA MET A 205 4.16 13.75 -4.68
C MET A 205 4.40 15.15 -4.12
N ARG A 206 3.58 16.13 -4.55
CA ARG A 206 3.59 17.51 -4.04
C ARG A 206 2.96 17.59 -2.63
N ASP A 207 3.65 17.01 -1.66
CA ASP A 207 3.27 17.00 -0.24
C ASP A 207 4.34 17.65 0.67
N HIS A 208 4.11 17.62 1.99
CA HIS A 208 5.05 18.16 2.98
C HIS A 208 6.44 17.48 2.98
N THR A 209 6.59 16.32 2.34
CA THR A 209 7.85 15.58 2.19
C THR A 209 8.53 15.79 0.84
N TYR A 210 7.89 16.48 -0.11
CA TYR A 210 8.36 16.71 -1.47
C TYR A 210 9.85 17.10 -1.55
N ALA A 211 10.25 18.18 -0.87
CA ALA A 211 11.63 18.68 -0.90
C ALA A 211 12.64 17.62 -0.41
N LYS A 212 12.25 16.80 0.57
CA LYS A 212 13.10 15.73 1.11
C LYS A 212 13.19 14.55 0.13
N CYS A 213 12.11 14.23 -0.57
CA CYS A 213 12.09 13.22 -1.62
C CYS A 213 12.91 13.65 -2.86
N GLN A 214 12.83 14.92 -3.26
CA GLN A 214 13.69 15.50 -4.30
C GLN A 214 15.18 15.40 -3.94
N ASN A 215 15.54 15.70 -2.69
CA ASN A 215 16.92 15.53 -2.23
C ASN A 215 17.38 14.06 -2.30
N ALA A 216 16.50 13.10 -2.00
CA ALA A 216 16.81 11.68 -2.17
C ALA A 216 16.95 11.29 -3.64
N LEU A 217 16.10 11.84 -4.53
CA LEU A 217 16.18 11.63 -5.97
C LEU A 217 17.55 12.09 -6.52
N GLN A 218 18.02 13.27 -6.13
CA GLN A 218 19.34 13.76 -6.53
C GLN A 218 20.47 12.84 -6.07
N GLN A 219 20.34 12.21 -4.89
CA GLN A 219 21.34 11.26 -4.39
C GLN A 219 21.39 9.95 -5.18
N VAL A 220 20.23 9.50 -5.69
CA VAL A 220 20.13 8.34 -6.59
C VAL A 220 20.75 8.67 -7.95
N ILE A 221 20.40 9.82 -8.53
CA ILE A 221 20.93 10.29 -9.83
C ILE A 221 22.44 10.50 -9.76
N ALA A 222 22.96 11.07 -8.67
CA ALA A 222 24.40 11.28 -8.45
C ALA A 222 25.19 9.96 -8.46
N ARG A 223 24.54 8.82 -8.19
CA ARG A 223 25.12 7.47 -8.27
C ARG A 223 24.79 6.74 -9.57
N GLN A 224 24.41 7.49 -10.60
CA GLN A 224 24.08 6.97 -11.93
C GLN A 224 22.82 6.09 -11.96
N GLY A 225 22.02 6.10 -10.88
CA GLY A 225 20.71 5.47 -10.85
C GLY A 225 19.77 6.14 -11.87
N ARG A 226 18.88 5.34 -12.44
CA ARG A 226 17.89 5.79 -13.45
C ARG A 226 16.48 5.57 -12.92
N PRO A 227 16.03 6.39 -11.96
CA PRO A 227 14.77 6.16 -11.28
C PRO A 227 13.58 6.40 -12.21
N VAL A 228 12.54 5.57 -12.06
CA VAL A 228 11.19 5.85 -12.53
C VAL A 228 10.48 6.63 -11.43
N ILE A 229 9.88 7.76 -11.76
CA ILE A 229 9.27 8.62 -10.75
C ILE A 229 7.75 8.61 -10.91
N ILE A 230 7.04 8.19 -9.87
CA ILE A 230 5.59 8.41 -9.74
C ILE A 230 5.42 9.79 -9.12
N CYS A 231 4.91 10.75 -9.87
CA CYS A 231 4.76 12.12 -9.43
C CYS A 231 3.41 12.71 -9.81
N ASP A 232 3.13 13.87 -9.23
CA ASP A 232 1.96 14.66 -9.57
C ASP A 232 1.95 15.01 -11.07
N LYS A 233 0.80 14.88 -11.71
CA LYS A 233 0.59 15.23 -13.12
C LYS A 233 0.88 16.71 -13.41
N GLU A 234 0.67 17.58 -12.43
CA GLU A 234 0.92 19.02 -12.56
C GLU A 234 2.34 19.43 -12.16
N ASP A 235 3.19 18.48 -11.73
CA ASP A 235 4.56 18.78 -11.30
C ASP A 235 5.53 18.92 -12.47
N ILE A 236 5.49 20.08 -13.11
CA ILE A 236 6.33 20.44 -14.26
C ILE A 236 7.83 20.33 -13.93
N GLU A 237 8.24 20.63 -12.69
CA GLU A 237 9.63 20.59 -12.25
C GLU A 237 10.18 19.16 -12.30
N THR A 238 9.47 18.22 -11.67
CA THR A 238 9.86 16.80 -11.69
C THR A 238 9.80 16.23 -13.10
N ILE A 239 8.77 16.57 -13.87
CA ILE A 239 8.56 16.05 -15.23
C ILE A 239 9.65 16.51 -16.18
N LYS A 240 10.09 17.78 -16.11
CA LYS A 240 11.15 18.30 -17.01
C LYS A 240 12.52 17.74 -16.69
N ASN A 241 12.82 17.52 -15.41
CA ASN A 241 14.13 17.10 -14.97
C ASN A 241 14.37 15.58 -15.10
N ASN A 242 13.33 14.79 -15.38
CA ASN A 242 13.42 13.33 -15.36
C ASN A 242 12.76 12.71 -16.59
N LYS A 243 13.46 11.77 -17.23
CA LYS A 243 13.00 11.13 -18.47
C LYS A 243 11.90 10.09 -18.26
N ARG A 244 11.80 9.49 -17.07
CA ARG A 244 10.87 8.40 -16.74
C ARG A 244 9.93 8.84 -15.63
N THR A 245 8.76 9.35 -16.01
CA THR A 245 7.77 9.85 -15.06
C THR A 245 6.41 9.22 -15.33
N ILE A 246 5.77 8.72 -14.28
CA ILE A 246 4.39 8.26 -14.25
C ILE A 246 3.59 9.35 -13.56
N LYS A 247 2.72 10.01 -14.32
CA LYS A 247 1.96 11.19 -13.91
C LYS A 247 0.62 10.79 -13.32
N VAL A 248 0.53 10.78 -11.99
CA VAL A 248 -0.74 10.49 -11.28
C VAL A 248 -1.46 11.80 -10.94
N PRO A 249 -2.80 11.85 -10.99
CA PRO A 249 -3.53 13.05 -10.63
C PRO A 249 -3.38 13.36 -9.13
N HIS A 250 -3.50 14.65 -8.81
CA HIS A 250 -3.45 15.13 -7.44
C HIS A 250 -4.76 14.82 -6.70
N SER A 251 -4.63 14.37 -5.46
CA SER A 251 -5.69 14.22 -4.50
C SER A 251 -5.19 14.70 -3.13
N VAL A 252 -6.11 14.83 -2.18
CA VAL A 252 -5.76 15.05 -0.78
C VAL A 252 -4.75 13.98 -0.31
N ASP A 253 -3.71 14.44 0.38
CA ASP A 253 -2.56 13.67 0.88
C ASP A 253 -2.92 12.30 1.51
N CYS A 254 -3.99 12.19 2.30
CA CYS A 254 -4.39 10.93 2.92
C CYS A 254 -5.00 9.91 1.93
N LEU A 255 -5.47 10.35 0.76
CA LEU A 255 -5.99 9.50 -0.31
C LEU A 255 -4.97 9.30 -1.44
N GLN A 256 -3.93 10.13 -1.53
CA GLN A 256 -2.95 10.07 -2.62
C GLN A 256 -2.30 8.68 -2.75
N GLY A 257 -2.08 7.98 -1.63
CA GLY A 257 -1.54 6.62 -1.63
C GLY A 257 -2.38 5.60 -2.40
N ILE A 258 -3.70 5.81 -2.53
CA ILE A 258 -4.61 4.97 -3.32
C ILE A 258 -4.33 5.16 -4.81
N LEU A 259 -4.04 6.39 -5.25
CA LEU A 259 -3.72 6.68 -6.65
C LEU A 259 -2.30 6.21 -6.99
N SER A 260 -1.35 6.42 -6.09
CA SER A 260 0.06 6.04 -6.31
C SER A 260 0.33 4.53 -6.26
N VAL A 261 -0.56 3.72 -5.67
CA VAL A 261 -0.38 2.25 -5.63
C VAL A 261 -0.79 1.58 -6.94
N ILE A 262 -1.77 2.13 -7.66
CA ILE A 262 -2.34 1.53 -8.87
C ILE A 262 -1.26 1.33 -9.96
N PRO A 263 -0.37 2.30 -10.25
CA PRO A 263 0.70 2.08 -11.22
C PRO A 263 1.64 0.96 -10.83
N LEU A 264 1.87 0.74 -9.53
CA LEU A 264 2.71 -0.35 -9.03
C LEU A 264 2.01 -1.71 -9.18
N GLN A 265 0.70 -1.76 -8.98
CA GLN A 265 -0.11 -2.96 -9.22
C GLN A 265 -0.14 -3.34 -10.71
N LEU A 266 -0.36 -2.36 -11.59
CA LEU A 266 -0.30 -2.56 -13.05
C LEU A 266 1.11 -2.97 -13.50
N LEU A 267 2.16 -2.35 -12.95
CA LEU A 267 3.54 -2.71 -13.25
C LEU A 267 3.82 -4.16 -12.85
N ALA A 268 3.42 -4.57 -11.65
CA ALA A 268 3.58 -5.95 -11.19
C ALA A 268 2.85 -6.94 -12.10
N PHE A 269 1.61 -6.62 -12.51
CA PHE A 269 0.81 -7.42 -13.44
C PHE A 269 1.55 -7.61 -14.77
N HIS A 270 1.94 -6.51 -15.43
CA HIS A 270 2.62 -6.58 -16.73
C HIS A 270 3.98 -7.28 -16.65
N LEU A 271 4.74 -7.08 -15.56
CA LEU A 271 5.99 -7.80 -15.32
C LEU A 271 5.77 -9.32 -15.21
N ALA A 272 4.71 -9.76 -14.53
CA ALA A 272 4.39 -11.18 -14.38
C ALA A 272 3.97 -11.80 -15.72
N VAL A 273 3.12 -11.09 -16.49
CA VAL A 273 2.69 -11.52 -17.83
C VAL A 273 3.89 -11.65 -18.77
N LEU A 274 4.77 -10.65 -18.82
CA LEU A 274 5.97 -10.68 -19.67
C LEU A 274 6.96 -11.79 -19.28
N ARG A 275 6.94 -12.23 -18.02
CA ARG A 275 7.74 -13.36 -17.53
C ARG A 275 7.07 -14.72 -17.71
N GLY A 276 5.83 -14.76 -18.22
CA GLY A 276 5.06 -15.99 -18.40
C GLY A 276 4.63 -16.64 -17.09
N TYR A 277 4.39 -15.86 -16.04
CA TYR A 277 3.89 -16.36 -14.76
C TYR A 277 2.37 -16.29 -14.66
N ASP A 278 1.79 -17.21 -13.88
CA ASP A 278 0.38 -17.17 -13.52
C ASP A 278 0.17 -16.05 -12.49
N VAL A 279 -0.58 -15.03 -12.91
CA VAL A 279 -0.84 -13.84 -12.10
C VAL A 279 -1.92 -14.08 -11.06
N ASP A 280 -2.86 -14.97 -11.35
CA ASP A 280 -3.97 -15.29 -10.43
C ASP A 280 -3.51 -16.27 -9.36
N PHE A 281 -2.64 -17.23 -9.71
CA PHE A 281 -2.13 -18.29 -8.84
C PHE A 281 -0.58 -18.35 -8.81
N PRO A 282 0.09 -17.39 -8.14
CA PRO A 282 1.53 -17.43 -7.95
C PRO A 282 1.97 -18.68 -7.18
N ARG A 283 3.10 -19.25 -7.60
CA ARG A 283 3.71 -20.44 -7.02
C ARG A 283 4.01 -20.24 -5.55
N ASN A 284 3.75 -21.26 -4.74
CA ASN A 284 4.01 -21.30 -3.30
C ASN A 284 3.26 -20.25 -2.46
N LEU A 285 2.32 -19.52 -3.07
CA LEU A 285 1.45 -18.59 -2.36
C LEU A 285 0.03 -19.12 -2.35
N ALA A 286 -0.54 -19.21 -1.16
CA ALA A 286 -1.96 -19.40 -0.99
C ALA A 286 -2.58 -18.04 -0.69
N LYS A 287 -3.82 -17.85 -1.15
CA LYS A 287 -4.64 -16.67 -0.83
C LYS A 287 -4.88 -16.46 0.67
N SER A 288 -4.59 -17.47 1.47
CA SER A 288 -4.74 -17.49 2.91
C SER A 288 -3.71 -18.45 3.50
N VAL A 289 -2.97 -18.02 4.51
CA VAL A 289 -2.05 -18.89 5.26
C VAL A 289 -2.83 -19.48 6.45
N THR A 290 -3.02 -20.80 6.45
CA THR A 290 -3.92 -21.49 7.40
C THR A 290 -3.22 -22.53 8.27
N VAL A 291 -1.90 -22.64 8.15
CA VAL A 291 -1.08 -23.65 8.84
C VAL A 291 -0.02 -22.95 9.67
N GLU A 292 0.07 -23.36 10.92
CA GLU A 292 1.12 -23.01 11.89
C GLU A 292 2.50 -23.56 11.44
#